data_AF-A0A3N5Q4H9-F1
#
_entry.id   AF-A0A3N5Q4H9-F1
#
_cell.length_a   1.000
_cell.length_b   1.000
_cell.length_c   1.000
_cell.angle_alpha   90.00
_cell.angle_beta   90.00
_cell.angle_gamma   90.00
#
_symmetry.space_group_name_H-M   'P 1'
#
loop_
_entity.id
_entity.type
_entity.pdbx_description
1 polymer ?
#
loop_
_entity_poly.entity_id
_entity_poly.type
_entity_poly.pdbx_seq_one_letter_code
_entity_poly.pdbx_strand_id
1 'polypeptide(L)'
;MNNLSLYDILVGQFISESTNPDDIGDQYFDQLNEDEKLRYSIIDNLRMILSARQGSVQHLPHFGMPDILQIYFDTGSVEPIKKEIIDVILMYEP
;
A
#
# COMPACT_ATOMS: atom_id res chain seq x y z
N MET A 1 1.32 18.31 12.81
CA MET A 1 2.22 17.20 12.45
C MET A 1 2.01 17.02 10.96
N ASN A 2 3.02 17.31 10.12
CA ASN A 2 2.91 16.98 8.70
C ASN A 2 2.80 15.45 8.65
N ASN A 3 1.67 14.93 8.19
CA ASN A 3 1.59 13.54 7.79
C ASN A 3 2.54 13.43 6.59
N LEU A 4 3.77 12.95 6.85
CA LEU A 4 4.62 12.43 5.80
C LEU A 4 3.80 11.35 5.10
N SER A 5 3.54 11.52 3.81
CA SER A 5 2.87 10.48 3.03
C SER A 5 3.75 9.23 3.05
N LEU A 6 3.17 8.05 2.86
CA LEU A 6 3.97 6.83 2.78
C LEU A 6 5.03 6.91 1.66
N TYR A 7 4.79 7.69 0.60
CA TYR A 7 5.79 8.09 -0.39
C TYR A 7 7.08 8.63 0.27
N ASP A 8 6.98 9.64 1.14
CA ASP A 8 8.15 10.23 1.79
C ASP A 8 8.89 9.23 2.71
N ILE A 9 8.20 8.22 3.22
CA ILE A 9 8.73 7.24 4.18
C ILE A 9 9.33 6.02 3.46
N LEU A 10 8.78 5.65 2.31
CA LEU A 10 9.03 4.35 1.66
C LEU A 10 9.64 4.44 0.25
N VAL A 11 9.79 5.64 -0.33
CA VAL A 11 10.51 5.82 -1.59
C VAL A 11 11.93 5.25 -1.47
N GLY A 12 12.24 4.29 -2.34
CA GLY A 12 13.56 3.62 -2.39
C GLY A 12 13.79 2.54 -1.32
N GLN A 13 12.82 2.26 -0.42
CA GLN A 13 12.98 1.21 0.60
C GLN A 13 12.63 -0.20 0.10
N PHE A 14 11.83 -0.30 -0.95
CA PHE A 14 11.33 -1.58 -1.47
C PHE A 14 11.64 -1.82 -2.94
N ILE A 15 12.59 -1.07 -3.50
CA ILE A 15 13.20 -1.47 -4.77
C ILE A 15 14.08 -2.68 -4.45
N SER A 16 13.42 -3.82 -4.24
CA SER A 16 14.08 -5.08 -3.92
C SER A 16 14.76 -5.57 -5.19
N GLU A 17 15.93 -6.17 -5.03
CA GLU A 17 16.63 -6.99 -6.00
C GLU A 17 15.64 -7.88 -6.78
N SER A 18 15.13 -7.40 -7.91
CA SER A 18 13.93 -8.03 -8.47
C SER A 18 14.22 -9.37 -9.14
N THR A 19 13.50 -10.39 -8.70
CA THR A 19 13.30 -11.67 -9.40
C THR A 19 12.07 -11.67 -10.32
N ASN A 20 11.28 -10.58 -10.38
CA ASN A 20 10.14 -10.46 -11.29
C ASN A 20 10.48 -9.55 -12.49
N PRO A 21 10.16 -9.97 -13.73
CA PRO A 21 10.49 -9.21 -14.94
C PRO A 21 9.75 -7.86 -15.07
N ASP A 22 8.74 -7.61 -14.24
CA ASP A 22 7.92 -6.39 -14.27
C ASP A 22 8.37 -5.32 -13.24
N ASP A 23 9.35 -5.61 -12.37
CA ASP A 23 9.83 -4.61 -11.41
C ASP A 23 10.94 -3.74 -12.02
N ILE A 24 10.91 -2.47 -11.64
CA ILE A 24 11.89 -1.48 -12.03
C ILE A 24 13.01 -1.48 -10.99
N GLY A 25 14.22 -1.85 -11.40
CA GLY A 25 15.40 -1.74 -10.53
C GLY A 25 15.76 -0.28 -10.24
N ASP A 26 16.55 -0.05 -9.17
CA ASP A 26 16.89 1.28 -8.63
C ASP A 26 17.37 2.26 -9.72
N GLN A 27 18.23 1.76 -10.61
CA GLN A 27 18.82 2.56 -11.68
C GLN A 27 17.82 3.04 -12.72
N TYR A 28 16.74 2.28 -12.96
CA TYR A 28 15.69 2.69 -13.89
C TYR A 28 14.66 3.58 -13.17
N PHE A 29 14.40 3.36 -11.87
CA PHE A 29 13.54 4.24 -11.08
C PHE A 29 14.07 5.68 -11.05
N ASP A 30 15.37 5.87 -10.81
CA ASP A 30 15.99 7.20 -10.75
C ASP A 30 15.92 7.98 -12.07
N GLN A 31 15.83 7.26 -13.20
CA GLN A 31 15.75 7.83 -14.55
C GLN A 31 14.32 8.23 -14.95
N LEU A 32 13.31 7.79 -14.22
CA LEU A 32 11.92 8.17 -14.44
C LEU A 32 11.68 9.64 -14.08
N ASN A 33 10.69 10.24 -14.74
CA ASN A 33 10.21 11.56 -14.31
C ASN A 33 9.39 11.45 -13.02
N GLU A 34 9.15 12.58 -12.35
CA GLU A 34 8.44 12.62 -11.07
C GLU A 34 7.03 12.03 -11.14
N ASP A 35 6.30 12.24 -12.25
CA ASP A 35 4.95 11.68 -12.43
C ASP A 35 4.98 10.14 -12.54
N GLU A 36 6.01 9.60 -13.17
CA GLU A 36 6.23 8.16 -13.29
C GLU A 36 6.63 7.56 -11.94
N LYS A 37 7.59 8.17 -11.23
CA LYS A 37 7.97 7.76 -9.87
C LYS A 37 6.79 7.75 -8.91
N LEU A 38 5.98 8.80 -8.96
CA LEU A 38 4.75 8.91 -8.18
C LEU A 38 3.78 7.77 -8.51
N ARG A 39 3.54 7.49 -9.80
CA ARG A 39 2.67 6.37 -10.20
C ARG A 39 3.16 5.02 -9.70
N TYR A 40 4.46 4.74 -9.82
CA TYR A 40 5.03 3.47 -9.34
C TYR A 40 4.92 3.36 -7.82
N SER A 41 5.22 4.44 -7.09
CA SER A 41 5.07 4.43 -5.64
C SER A 41 3.62 4.19 -5.20
N ILE A 42 2.64 4.80 -5.86
CA ILE A 42 1.21 4.55 -5.55
C ILE A 42 0.89 3.06 -5.78
N ILE A 43 1.34 2.48 -6.89
CA ILE A 43 1.09 1.05 -7.19
C ILE A 43 1.74 0.15 -6.14
N ASP A 44 2.98 0.41 -5.76
CA ASP A 44 3.70 -0.40 -4.78
C ASP A 44 3.11 -0.27 -3.37
N ASN A 45 2.72 0.94 -2.98
CA ASN A 45 2.06 1.16 -1.70
C ASN A 45 0.70 0.45 -1.65
N LEU A 46 -0.10 0.51 -2.72
CA LEU A 46 -1.35 -0.25 -2.83
C LEU A 46 -1.11 -1.76 -2.74
N ARG A 47 -0.10 -2.29 -3.45
CA ARG A 47 0.27 -3.72 -3.38
C ARG A 47 0.64 -4.13 -1.96
N MET A 48 1.42 -3.31 -1.27
CA MET A 48 1.86 -3.58 0.10
C MET A 48 0.67 -3.56 1.08
N ILE A 49 -0.19 -2.54 1.02
CA ILE A 49 -1.38 -2.42 1.86
C ILE A 49 -2.34 -3.60 1.62
N LEU A 50 -2.58 -3.98 0.35
CA LEU A 50 -3.48 -5.09 -0.01
C LEU A 50 -2.92 -6.46 0.36
N SER A 51 -1.60 -6.62 0.45
CA SER A 51 -0.95 -7.90 0.77
C SER A 51 -0.70 -8.10 2.26
N ALA A 52 -0.60 -7.03 3.05
CA ALA A 52 -0.38 -7.10 4.48
C ALA A 52 -1.69 -7.37 5.23
N ARG A 53 -1.61 -8.10 6.36
CA ARG A 53 -2.71 -8.21 7.31
C ARG A 53 -2.66 -7.03 8.28
N GLN A 54 -3.80 -6.43 8.58
CA GLN A 54 -3.91 -5.35 9.57
C GLN A 54 -3.32 -5.79 10.92
N GLY A 55 -2.45 -4.94 11.48
CA GLY A 55 -1.75 -5.22 12.74
C GLY A 55 -0.51 -6.11 12.63
N SER A 56 -0.12 -6.53 11.42
CA SER A 56 1.12 -7.29 11.19
C SER A 56 2.39 -6.44 11.40
N VAL A 57 2.29 -5.13 11.21
CA VAL A 57 3.38 -4.16 11.42
C VAL A 57 3.21 -3.51 12.79
N GLN A 58 4.11 -3.82 13.73
CA GLN A 58 3.97 -3.41 15.15
C GLN A 58 3.78 -1.90 15.36
N HIS A 59 4.45 -1.08 14.56
CA HIS A 59 4.42 0.39 14.68
C HIS A 59 3.34 1.04 13.81
N LEU A 60 2.64 0.26 12.96
CA LEU A 60 1.53 0.69 12.13
C LEU A 60 0.34 -0.26 12.33
N PRO A 61 -0.39 -0.16 13.46
CA PRO A 61 -1.45 -1.11 13.81
C PRO A 61 -2.63 -1.11 12.83
N HIS A 62 -2.83 -0.02 12.10
CA HIS A 62 -3.87 0.10 11.09
C HIS A 62 -3.40 -0.26 9.67
N PHE A 63 -2.13 -0.63 9.50
CA PHE A 63 -1.57 -0.92 8.18
C PHE A 63 -1.88 -2.34 7.75
N GLY A 64 -2.39 -2.46 6.52
CA GLY A 64 -2.80 -3.72 5.91
C GLY A 64 -4.31 -3.92 5.88
N MET A 65 -4.74 -4.99 5.22
CA MET A 65 -6.15 -5.34 5.07
C MET A 65 -6.71 -5.96 6.37
N PRO A 66 -7.92 -5.56 6.78
CA PRO A 66 -8.63 -6.21 7.88
C PRO A 66 -9.02 -7.64 7.51
N ASP A 67 -9.58 -8.37 8.47
CA ASP A 67 -10.15 -9.69 8.21
C ASP A 67 -11.45 -9.57 7.39
N ILE A 68 -11.31 -9.54 6.06
CA ILE A 68 -12.40 -9.37 5.11
C ILE A 68 -13.45 -10.49 5.24
N LEU A 69 -13.02 -11.71 5.56
CA LEU A 69 -13.93 -12.83 5.77
C LEU A 69 -14.77 -12.60 7.02
N GLN A 70 -14.16 -12.15 8.12
CA GLN A 70 -14.89 -11.80 9.33
C GLN A 70 -15.94 -10.69 9.06
N ILE A 71 -15.56 -9.62 8.34
CA ILE A 71 -16.48 -8.54 7.97
C ILE A 71 -17.65 -9.07 7.14
N TYR A 72 -17.38 -9.95 6.19
CA TYR A 72 -18.43 -10.58 5.38
C TYR A 72 -19.38 -11.45 6.23
N PHE A 73 -18.85 -12.27 7.14
CA PHE A 73 -19.66 -13.13 7.99
C PHE A 73 -20.55 -12.33 8.95
N ASP A 74 -20.05 -11.21 9.46
CA ASP A 74 -20.80 -10.36 10.39
C ASP A 74 -21.92 -9.56 9.70
N THR A 75 -21.72 -9.19 8.43
CA THR A 75 -22.62 -8.27 7.71
C THR A 75 -23.47 -8.94 6.63
N GLY A 76 -23.04 -10.09 6.12
CA GLY A 76 -23.66 -10.79 4.98
C GLY A 76 -23.56 -10.03 3.65
N SER A 77 -22.74 -8.97 3.57
CA SER A 77 -22.69 -8.02 2.45
C SER A 77 -21.24 -7.61 2.12
N VAL A 78 -21.00 -7.25 0.86
CA VAL A 78 -19.67 -6.82 0.37
C VAL A 78 -19.50 -5.30 0.46
N GLU A 79 -20.59 -4.55 0.61
CA GLU A 79 -20.57 -3.09 0.74
C GLU A 79 -19.67 -2.60 1.90
N PRO A 80 -19.73 -3.19 3.11
CA PRO A 80 -18.83 -2.82 4.21
C PRO A 80 -17.36 -3.12 3.90
N ILE A 81 -17.09 -4.22 3.20
CA ILE A 81 -15.73 -4.62 2.79
C ILE A 81 -15.14 -3.54 1.88
N LYS A 82 -15.90 -3.09 0.86
CA LYS A 82 -15.46 -2.03 -0.04
C LYS A 82 -15.16 -0.73 0.69
N LYS A 83 -16.04 -0.36 1.63
CA LYS A 83 -15.86 0.83 2.46
C LYS A 83 -14.56 0.75 3.26
N GLU A 84 -14.32 -0.39 3.91
CA GLU A 84 -13.13 -0.59 4.73
C GLU A 84 -11.83 -0.53 3.90
N ILE A 85 -11.82 -1.15 2.72
CA ILE A 85 -10.68 -1.08 1.79
C ILE A 85 -10.38 0.37 1.40
N ILE A 86 -11.41 1.15 1.07
CA ILE A 86 -11.27 2.57 0.72
C ILE A 86 -10.73 3.37 1.92
N ASP A 87 -11.31 3.15 3.10
CA ASP A 87 -10.92 3.87 4.33
C ASP A 87 -9.45 3.58 4.71
N VAL A 88 -8.98 2.34 4.54
CA VAL A 88 -7.57 1.97 4.76
C VAL A 88 -6.66 2.60 3.70
N ILE A 89 -7.03 2.56 2.41
CA ILE A 89 -6.21 3.18 1.36
C ILE A 89 -6.07 4.67 1.60
N LEU A 90 -7.17 5.38 1.88
CA LEU A 90 -7.16 6.84 2.12
C LEU A 90 -6.39 7.25 3.39
N MET A 91 -6.19 6.34 4.34
CA MET A 91 -5.36 6.60 5.52
C MET A 91 -3.86 6.74 5.17
N TYR A 92 -3.44 6.07 4.10
CA TYR A 92 -2.03 5.89 3.73
C TYR A 92 -1.65 6.55 2.39
N GLU A 93 -2.61 6.66 1.47
CA GLU A 93 -2.53 7.29 0.14
C GLU A 93 -3.66 8.31 -0.03
N PRO A 94 -3.52 9.54 0.53
CA PRO A 94 -4.54 10.57 0.49
C PRO A 94 -4.71 11.28 -0.87
#